data_AF-A0A9D7NB81-F1
#
_entry.id   AF-A0A9D7NB81-F1
#
_cell.length_a   1.000
_cell.length_b   1.000
_cell.length_c   1.000
_cell.angle_alpha   90.00
_cell.angle_beta   90.00
_cell.angle_gamma   90.00
#
_symmetry.space_group_name_H-M   'P 1'
#
loop_
_entity.id
_entity.type
_entity.pdbx_description
1 polymer ?
#
loop_
_entity_poly.entity_id
_entity_poly.type
_entity_poly.pdbx_seq_one_letter_code
_entity_poly.pdbx_strand_id
1 'polypeptide(L)' 'MQFTKVWKKLDLYAGCENLFDFRQIRPIINWQNPFGDYFDTAFAWGPTRGRELYVGVRMRW' A
#
# COMPACT_ATOMS: atom_id res chain seq x y z
N MET A 1 1.31 5.87 8.17
CA MET A 1 1.99 6.48 9.35
C MET A 1 3.25 5.69 9.65
N GLN A 2 4.38 6.36 9.90
CA GLN A 2 5.67 5.71 10.16
C GLN A 2 6.35 6.36 11.37
N PHE A 3 6.99 5.55 12.20
CA PHE A 3 7.85 5.96 13.30
C PHE A 3 9.27 5.42 13.07
N THR A 4 10.27 6.29 13.21
CA THR A 4 11.67 5.92 13.04
C THR A 4 12.47 6.37 14.27
N LYS A 5 13.25 5.46 14.85
CA LYS A 5 14.22 5.73 15.90
C LYS A 5 15.63 5.50 15.36
N VAL A 6 16.45 6.55 15.42
CA VAL A 6 17.82 6.58 14.89
C VAL A 6 18.83 6.48 16.04
N TRP A 7 19.80 5.57 15.91
CA TRP A 7 21.02 5.46 16.72
C TRP A 7 22.25 5.58 15.82
N LYS A 8 23.44 5.78 16.42
CA LYS A 8 24.70 6.02 15.67
C LYS A 8 25.04 4.96 14.61
N LYS A 9 24.62 3.71 14.80
CA LYS A 9 24.91 2.58 13.89
C LYS A 9 23.66 1.84 13.42
N LEU A 10 22.49 2.20 13.94
CA LEU A 10 21.26 1.42 13.83
C LEU A 10 20.07 2.35 13.71
N ASP A 11 19.23 2.17 12.71
CA ASP A 11 17.94 2.82 12.59
C ASP A 11 16.86 1.75 12.68
N LEU A 12 15.94 1.85 13.65
CA LEU A 12 14.74 1.04 13.72
C LEU A 12 13.57 1.86 13.19
N TYR A 13 12.74 1.28 12.36
CA TYR A 13 11.51 1.91 11.91
C TYR A 13 10.35 0.92 11.95
N ALA A 14 9.19 1.40 12.35
CA ALA A 14 7.95 0.65 12.30
C ALA A 14 6.85 1.58 11.79
N GLY A 15 5.90 1.04 11.05
CA GLY A 15 4.82 1.83 10.48
C GLY A 15 3.60 1.01 10.14
N CYS A 16 2.53 1.74 9.87
CA CYS A 16 1.27 1.21 9.40
C CYS A 16 0.84 2.02 8.18
N GLU A 17 0.67 1.37 7.04
CA GLU A 17 -0.04 1.93 5.90
C GLU A 17 -1.53 1.60 6.03
N ASN A 18 -2.38 2.51 5.54
CA ASN A 18 -3.83 2.34 5.53
C ASN A 18 -4.45 1.98 6.91
N LEU A 19 -4.26 2.85 7.92
CA LEU A 19 -4.69 2.60 9.31
C LEU A 19 -6.18 2.23 9.45
N PHE A 20 -7.03 2.90 8.68
CA PHE A 20 -8.49 2.72 8.67
C PHE A 20 -8.97 1.65 7.68
N ASP A 21 -8.05 0.98 7.01
CA ASP A 21 -8.33 -0.12 6.10
C ASP A 21 -9.26 0.20 4.92
N PHE A 22 -9.14 1.42 4.39
CA PHE A 22 -9.90 1.86 3.23
C PHE A 22 -9.37 1.20 1.95
N ARG A 23 -10.24 0.50 1.21
CA ARG A 23 -9.84 -0.27 0.03
C ARG A 23 -10.84 -0.11 -1.12
N GLN A 24 -10.33 0.13 -2.31
CA GLN A 24 -11.07 -0.04 -3.56
C GLN A 24 -11.05 -1.52 -3.93
N ILE A 25 -12.18 -2.22 -3.73
CA ILE A 25 -12.30 -3.67 -3.97
C ILE A 25 -12.20 -4.00 -5.46
N ARG A 26 -12.68 -3.11 -6.33
CA ARG A 26 -12.75 -3.33 -7.79
C ARG A 26 -12.19 -2.10 -8.52
N PRO A 27 -10.87 -2.07 -8.80
CA PRO A 27 -10.24 -0.98 -9.53
C PRO A 27 -10.47 -1.04 -11.05
N ILE A 28 -10.83 -2.22 -11.56
CA ILE A 28 -11.03 -2.45 -13.00
C ILE A 28 -12.54 -2.47 -13.29
N ILE A 29 -12.97 -1.61 -14.21
CA ILE A 29 -14.34 -1.59 -14.72
C ILE A 29 -14.52 -2.75 -15.70
N ASN A 30 -15.69 -3.39 -15.63
CA ASN A 30 -16.06 -4.49 -16.52
C ASN A 30 -15.02 -5.64 -16.56
N TRP A 31 -14.38 -5.91 -15.42
CA TRP A 31 -13.36 -6.96 -15.27
C TRP A 31 -13.81 -8.38 -15.71
N GLN A 32 -15.12 -8.62 -15.78
CA GLN A 32 -15.72 -9.88 -16.22
C GLN A 32 -15.67 -10.06 -17.75
N ASN A 33 -15.57 -8.96 -18.50
CA ASN A 33 -15.46 -8.95 -19.96
C ASN A 33 -14.25 -8.11 -20.40
N PRO A 34 -13.02 -8.68 -20.31
CA PRO A 34 -11.78 -7.93 -20.53
C PRO A 34 -11.57 -7.44 -21.97
N PHE A 35 -12.37 -7.91 -22.92
CA PHE A 35 -12.33 -7.50 -24.33
C PHE A 35 -13.57 -6.70 -24.77
N GLY A 36 -14.44 -6.31 -23.83
CA GLY A 36 -15.61 -5.50 -24.13
C GLY A 36 -15.30 -4.00 -24.18
N ASP A 37 -16.11 -3.23 -24.91
CA ASP A 37 -15.92 -1.79 -25.14
C ASP A 37 -15.85 -0.93 -23.87
N TYR A 38 -16.35 -1.45 -22.74
CA TYR A 38 -16.36 -0.78 -21.43
C TYR A 38 -15.29 -1.29 -20.46
N PHE A 39 -14.35 -2.12 -20.91
CA PHE A 39 -13.22 -2.54 -20.08
C PHE A 39 -12.24 -1.39 -19.84
N ASP A 40 -12.01 -1.04 -18.58
CA ASP A 40 -11.11 0.06 -18.22
C ASP A 40 -10.28 -0.31 -16.98
N THR A 41 -8.96 -0.27 -17.13
CA THR A 41 -7.96 -0.54 -16.08
C THR A 41 -7.50 0.71 -15.36
N ALA A 42 -7.81 1.91 -15.87
CA ALA A 42 -7.33 3.19 -15.35
C ALA A 42 -8.24 3.80 -14.27
N PHE A 43 -9.38 3.16 -13.95
CA PHE A 43 -10.34 3.64 -12.95
C PHE A 43 -9.91 3.45 -11.47
N ALA A 44 -8.61 3.24 -11.22
CA ALA A 44 -8.09 3.15 -9.86
C ALA A 44 -7.97 4.57 -9.26
N TRP A 45 -8.86 4.92 -8.33
CA TRP A 45 -8.86 6.21 -7.63
C TRP A 45 -8.49 6.07 -6.15
N GLY A 46 -8.47 4.85 -5.62
CA GLY A 46 -8.16 4.57 -4.22
C GLY A 46 -7.14 3.45 -4.03
N PRO A 47 -6.71 3.22 -2.77
CA PRO A 47 -5.80 2.13 -2.43
C PRO A 47 -6.44 0.77 -2.72
N THR A 48 -5.73 -0.13 -3.39
CA THR A 48 -6.14 -1.53 -3.59
C THR A 48 -5.59 -2.44 -2.49
N ARG A 49 -4.47 -2.04 -1.88
CA ARG A 49 -3.85 -2.70 -0.74
C ARG A 49 -4.51 -2.30 0.57
N GLY A 50 -4.60 -3.27 1.46
CA GLY A 50 -5.18 -3.10 2.78
C GLY A 50 -4.27 -2.46 3.80
N ARG A 51 -4.68 -2.56 5.08
CA ARG A 51 -3.83 -2.23 6.21
C ARG A 51 -2.59 -3.10 6.22
N GLU A 52 -1.43 -2.46 6.08
CA GLU A 52 -0.13 -3.11 6.08
C GLU A 52 0.68 -2.60 7.27
N LEU A 53 1.17 -3.52 8.09
CA LEU A 53 2.06 -3.23 9.22
C LEU A 53 3.47 -3.67 8.85
N TYR A 54 4.45 -2.81 9.11
CA TYR A 54 5.84 -3.13 8.83
C TYR A 54 6.75 -2.72 9.97
N VAL A 55 7.85 -3.45 10.10
CA VAL A 55 8.98 -3.15 10.97
C VAL A 55 10.25 -3.43 10.18
N GLY A 56 11.26 -2.58 10.35
CA GLY A 56 12.53 -2.71 9.66
C GLY A 56 13.67 -2.17 10.48
N VAL A 57 14.84 -2.73 10.22
CA VAL A 57 16.10 -2.35 10.85
C VAL A 57 17.08 -2.01 9.74
N ARG A 58 17.74 -0.87 9.85
CA ARG A 58 18.82 -0.45 8.95
C ARG A 58 20.10 -0.26 9.74
N MET A 59 21.11 -1.05 9.42
CA MET A 59 22.45 -0.89 9.99
C MET A 59 23.28 0.01 9.08
N ARG A 60 23.93 1.01 9.66
CA ARG A 60 24.91 1.86 8.97
C ARG A 60 26.28 1.43 9.47
N TRP A 61 27.04 0.78 8.58
CA TRP A 61 28.41 0.32 8.82
C TRP A 61 29.38 1.42 8.39
#